data_AF-A0ABD3HSJ5-F1
#
_entry.id   AF-A0ABD3HSJ5-F1
#
_cell.length_a   1.000
_cell.length_b   1.000
_cell.length_c   1.000
_cell.angle_alpha   90.00
_cell.angle_beta   90.00
_cell.angle_gamma   90.00
#
_symmetry.space_group_name_H-M   'P 1'
#
loop_
_entity.id
_entity.type
_entity.pdbx_description
1 polymer ?
#
loop_
_entity_poly.entity_id
_entity_poly.type
_entity_poly.pdbx_seq_one_letter_code
_entity_poly.pdbx_strand_id
1 'polypeptide(L)'
;MIRTWTEGSDVWIQKVSSAPATRLDVINLQCMDELIRQVTVNCAERGLLLLRVRDELRMTIAAYQALYESSVAFGLRKALQAEVGKANMEVRIQQNKCEVNEKKEIDRKAYEEKKHAEEIAYFTRTNKQLKAQLEAFLAPAKK
;
A
#
# COMPACT_ATOMS: atom_id res chain seq x y z
N MET A 1 24.66 -2.04 8.27
CA MET A 1 24.19 -0.86 7.51
C MET A 1 22.70 -1.05 7.32
N ILE A 2 21.89 -0.23 7.98
CA ILE A 2 20.43 -0.33 7.96
C ILE A 2 19.95 0.55 6.80
N ARG A 3 19.09 0.02 5.92
CA ARG A 3 18.39 0.85 4.94
C ARG A 3 17.00 1.16 5.50
N THR A 4 16.77 2.44 5.76
CA THR A 4 15.47 2.97 6.17
C THR A 4 14.91 3.82 5.05
N TRP A 5 13.65 3.59 4.70
CA TRP A 5 12.88 4.53 3.88
C TRP A 5 11.61 4.91 4.63
N THR A 6 11.23 6.16 4.45
CA THR A 6 10.05 6.76 5.04
C THR A 6 9.09 7.10 3.92
N GLU A 7 7.88 6.54 3.96
CA GLU A 7 6.80 6.88 3.03
C GLU A 7 5.59 7.31 3.87
N GLY A 8 5.33 8.62 3.93
CA GLY A 8 4.30 9.18 4.80
C GLY A 8 4.67 9.10 6.30
N SER A 9 3.76 8.57 7.13
CA SER A 9 3.95 8.36 8.57
C SER A 9 4.70 7.08 8.94
N ASP A 10 4.90 6.18 7.98
CA ASP A 10 5.38 4.83 8.26
C ASP A 10 6.87 4.71 7.96
N VAL A 11 7.61 4.16 8.92
CA VAL A 11 9.06 3.95 8.85
C VAL A 11 9.35 2.48 8.68
N TRP A 12 9.95 2.12 7.55
CA TRP A 12 10.31 0.75 7.25
C TRP A 12 11.81 0.55 7.42
N ILE A 13 12.17 -0.52 8.11
CA ILE A 13 13.54 -0.82 8.48
C ILE A 13 13.91 -2.18 7.90
N GLN A 14 14.73 -2.19 6.83
CA GLN A 14 15.34 -3.42 6.37
C GLN A 14 16.67 -3.63 7.08
N LYS A 15 16.72 -4.65 7.93
CA LYS A 15 17.99 -5.20 8.44
C LYS A 15 18.66 -5.97 7.31
N VAL A 16 19.46 -5.27 6.52
CA VAL A 16 20.47 -5.94 5.70
C VAL A 16 21.44 -6.60 6.69
N SER A 17 21.69 -7.90 6.54
CA SER A 17 22.68 -8.59 7.38
C SER A 17 24.01 -7.87 7.22
N SER A 18 24.32 -7.05 8.21
CA SER A 18 25.59 -6.36 8.28
C SER A 18 26.48 -7.11 9.23
N ALA A 19 26.64 -8.42 9.00
CA ALA A 19 27.66 -9.19 9.67
C ALA A 19 29.00 -8.53 9.29
N PRO A 20 29.64 -7.78 10.20
CA PRO A 20 30.98 -7.29 9.92
C PRO A 20 31.90 -8.49 9.76
N ALA A 21 32.99 -8.34 9.02
CA ALA A 21 34.00 -9.39 8.91
C ALA A 21 34.38 -9.86 10.32
N THR A 22 34.15 -11.14 10.60
CA THR A 22 34.46 -11.70 11.91
C THR A 22 35.97 -11.80 12.06
N ARG A 23 36.45 -11.87 13.30
CA ARG A 23 37.87 -12.13 13.58
C ARG A 23 38.37 -13.37 12.85
N LEU A 24 37.53 -14.39 12.71
CA LEU A 24 37.85 -15.62 11.98
C LEU A 24 38.00 -15.35 10.48
N ASP A 25 37.13 -14.54 9.87
CA ASP A 25 37.23 -14.17 8.45
C ASP A 25 38.54 -13.44 8.14
N VAL A 26 38.95 -12.50 9.01
CA VAL A 26 40.23 -11.77 8.88
C VAL A 26 41.41 -12.73 8.98
N ILE A 27 41.40 -13.65 9.95
CA ILE A 27 42.47 -14.65 10.13
C ILE A 27 42.52 -15.60 8.93
N ASN A 28 41.37 -16.04 8.40
CA ASN A 28 41.30 -16.94 7.26
C ASN A 28 41.86 -16.29 5.98
N LEU A 29 41.54 -15.01 5.75
CA LEU A 29 42.09 -14.24 4.64
C LEU A 29 43.61 -14.10 4.75
N GLN A 30 44.12 -13.75 5.93
CA GLN A 30 45.56 -13.64 6.18
C GLN A 30 46.29 -14.98 6.00
N CYS A 31 45.69 -16.07 6.47
CA CYS A 31 46.24 -17.42 6.33
C CYS A 31 46.33 -17.84 4.85
N MET A 32 45.29 -17.56 4.05
CA MET A 32 45.30 -17.84 2.61
C MET A 32 46.41 -17.07 1.88
N ASP A 33 46.60 -15.80 2.19
CA ASP A 33 47.65 -14.99 1.57
C ASP A 33 49.06 -15.49 1.96
N GLU A 34 49.26 -15.89 3.22
CA GLU A 34 50.53 -16.49 3.69
C GLU A 34 50.79 -17.87 3.08
N LEU A 35 49.76 -18.70 2.88
CA LEU A 35 49.89 -19.97 2.16
C LEU A 35 50.34 -19.76 0.72
N ILE A 36 49.74 -18.81 0.01
CA ILE A 36 50.16 -18.47 -1.36
C ILE A 36 51.61 -17.99 -1.37
N ARG A 37 52.01 -17.17 -0.39
CA ARG A 37 53.41 -16.72 -0.25
C ARG A 37 54.37 -17.90 -0.09
N GLN A 38 54.08 -18.83 0.81
CA GLN A 38 54.93 -20.02 1.04
C GLN A 38 55.00 -20.93 -0.19
N VAL A 39 53.87 -21.17 -0.85
CA VAL A 39 53.84 -21.97 -2.08
C VAL A 39 54.62 -21.31 -3.20
N THR A 40 54.56 -19.98 -3.31
CA THR A 40 55.29 -19.21 -4.33
C THR A 40 56.82 -19.30 -4.12
N VAL A 41 57.29 -19.30 -2.86
CA VAL A 41 58.70 -19.49 -2.53
C VAL A 41 59.18 -20.89 -2.97
N ASN A 42 58.36 -21.92 -2.79
CA ASN A 42 58.70 -23.28 -3.20
C ASN A 42 58.62 -23.49 -4.72
N CYS A 43 57.59 -22.93 -5.37
CA CYS A 43 57.36 -23.04 -6.80
C CYS A 43 56.45 -21.89 -7.27
N ALA A 44 57.03 -20.91 -7.96
CA ALA A 44 56.34 -19.70 -8.37
C ALA A 44 55.11 -19.96 -9.25
N GLU A 45 55.19 -20.95 -10.16
CA GLU A 45 54.10 -21.32 -11.07
C GLU A 45 52.87 -21.81 -10.31
N ARG A 46 53.08 -22.59 -9.25
CA ARG A 46 52.00 -23.09 -8.38
C ARG A 46 51.37 -21.97 -7.57
N GLY A 47 52.18 -21.05 -7.06
CA GLY A 47 51.70 -19.84 -6.38
C GLY A 47 50.80 -18.99 -7.28
N LEU A 48 51.22 -18.79 -8.54
CA LEU A 48 50.45 -18.04 -9.53
C LEU A 48 49.10 -18.70 -9.85
N LEU A 49 49.06 -20.04 -9.96
CA LEU A 49 47.81 -20.77 -10.16
C LEU A 49 46.85 -20.59 -8.97
N LEU A 50 47.34 -20.72 -7.73
CA LEU A 50 46.51 -20.52 -6.53
C LEU A 50 45.97 -19.09 -6.42
N LEU A 51 46.79 -18.09 -6.77
CA LEU A 51 46.37 -16.69 -6.82
C LEU A 51 45.19 -16.48 -7.78
N ARG A 52 45.29 -17.04 -9.00
CA ARG A 52 44.22 -16.94 -10.02
C ARG A 52 42.92 -17.60 -9.55
N VAL A 53 43.00 -18.80 -8.99
CA VAL A 53 41.83 -19.51 -8.46
C VAL A 53 41.17 -18.70 -7.33
N ARG A 54 41.96 -18.13 -6.41
CA ARG A 54 41.45 -17.26 -5.36
C ARG A 54 40.70 -16.04 -5.93
N ASP A 55 41.28 -15.40 -6.94
CA ASP A 55 40.69 -14.20 -7.55
C ASP A 55 39.39 -14.54 -8.31
N GLU A 56 39.34 -15.67 -9.01
CA GLU A 56 38.12 -16.18 -9.67
C GLU A 56 37.02 -16.50 -8.66
N LEU A 57 37.35 -17.13 -7.53
CA LEU A 57 36.40 -17.37 -6.44
C LEU A 57 35.89 -16.06 -5.83
N ARG A 58 36.77 -15.07 -5.61
CA ARG A 58 36.36 -13.74 -5.10
C ARG A 58 35.41 -13.04 -6.06
N MET A 59 35.69 -13.07 -7.36
CA MET A 59 34.79 -12.53 -8.39
C MET A 59 33.43 -13.24 -8.39
N THR A 60 33.44 -14.57 -8.28
CA THR A 60 32.22 -15.39 -8.24
C THR A 60 31.37 -15.08 -7.00
N ILE A 61 31.98 -14.97 -5.83
CA ILE A 61 31.30 -14.59 -4.59
C ILE A 61 30.67 -13.19 -4.72
N ALA A 62 31.41 -12.22 -5.27
CA ALA A 62 30.90 -10.87 -5.47
C ALA A 62 29.68 -10.85 -6.42
N ALA A 63 29.72 -11.63 -7.51
CA ALA A 63 28.60 -11.76 -8.43
C ALA A 63 27.36 -12.37 -7.76
N TYR A 64 27.53 -13.44 -6.97
CA TYR A 64 26.42 -14.04 -6.21
C TYR A 64 25.85 -13.10 -5.15
N GLN A 65 26.69 -12.35 -4.45
CA GLN A 65 26.25 -11.32 -3.50
C GLN A 65 25.39 -10.26 -4.18
N ALA A 66 25.84 -9.72 -5.32
CA ALA A 66 25.08 -8.72 -6.08
C ALA A 66 23.72 -9.26 -6.56
N LEU A 67 23.68 -10.52 -7.03
CA LEU A 67 22.43 -11.17 -7.44
C LEU A 67 21.49 -11.41 -6.27
N TYR A 68 22.01 -11.87 -5.13
CA TYR A 68 21.22 -12.10 -3.92
C TYR A 68 20.61 -10.80 -3.38
N GLU A 69 21.41 -9.74 -3.26
CA GLU A 69 20.93 -8.42 -2.84
C GLU A 69 19.82 -7.91 -3.77
N SER A 70 20.01 -8.05 -5.08
CA SER A 70 19.01 -7.68 -6.10
C SER A 70 17.73 -8.50 -5.95
N SER A 71 17.84 -9.80 -5.70
CA SER A 71 16.70 -10.72 -5.56
C SER A 71 15.89 -10.42 -4.31
N VAL A 72 16.55 -10.19 -3.18
CA VAL A 72 15.89 -9.80 -1.92
C VAL A 72 15.20 -8.45 -2.06
N ALA A 73 15.86 -7.47 -2.69
CA ALA A 73 15.27 -6.16 -2.94
C ALA A 73 14.05 -6.23 -3.86
N PHE A 74 14.07 -7.09 -4.89
CA PHE A 74 12.93 -7.33 -5.76
C PHE A 74 11.74 -7.93 -4.99
N GLY A 75 11.98 -8.99 -4.21
CA GLY A 75 10.94 -9.65 -3.41
C GLY A 75 10.26 -8.68 -2.44
N LEU A 76 11.06 -7.87 -1.73
CA LEU A 76 10.53 -6.86 -0.82
C LEU A 76 9.71 -5.78 -1.52
N ARG A 77 10.20 -5.27 -2.66
CA ARG A 77 9.47 -4.28 -3.46
C ARG A 77 8.13 -4.81 -3.95
N LYS A 78 8.07 -6.08 -4.35
CA LYS A 78 6.81 -6.71 -4.80
C LYS A 78 5.83 -6.94 -3.66
N ALA A 79 6.30 -7.32 -2.47
CA ALA A 79 5.47 -7.41 -1.28
C ALA A 79 4.86 -6.04 -0.93
N LEU A 80 5.69 -4.98 -0.88
CA LEU A 80 5.23 -3.62 -0.60
C LEU A 80 4.23 -3.12 -1.66
N GLN A 81 4.52 -3.35 -2.94
CA GLN A 81 3.61 -2.97 -4.04
C GLN A 81 2.22 -3.63 -3.89
N ALA A 82 2.17 -4.88 -3.42
CA ALA A 82 0.91 -5.58 -3.17
C ALA A 82 0.15 -5.00 -1.95
N GLU A 83 0.85 -4.67 -0.86
CA GLU A 83 0.23 -4.05 0.32
C GLU A 83 -0.35 -2.66 -0.01
N VAL A 84 0.43 -1.80 -0.65
CA VAL A 84 -0.01 -0.47 -1.09
C VAL A 84 -1.17 -0.59 -2.09
N GLY A 85 -1.09 -1.53 -3.04
CA GLY A 85 -2.15 -1.78 -4.01
C GLY A 85 -3.47 -2.20 -3.34
N LYS A 86 -3.40 -3.07 -2.32
CA LYS A 86 -4.57 -3.48 -1.54
C LYS A 86 -5.16 -2.32 -0.74
N ALA A 87 -4.33 -1.56 -0.03
CA ALA A 87 -4.78 -0.40 0.75
C ALA A 87 -5.49 0.64 -0.13
N ASN A 88 -4.92 0.97 -1.29
CA ASN A 88 -5.53 1.88 -2.27
C ASN A 88 -6.88 1.36 -2.77
N MET A 89 -6.99 0.05 -3.02
CA MET A 89 -8.25 -0.56 -3.44
C MET A 89 -9.30 -0.50 -2.32
N GLU A 90 -8.92 -0.76 -1.07
CA GLU A 90 -9.81 -0.64 0.08
C GLU A 90 -10.34 0.78 0.26
N VAL A 91 -9.48 1.80 0.12
CA VAL A 91 -9.89 3.21 0.15
C VAL A 91 -10.91 3.51 -0.95
N ARG A 92 -10.65 3.08 -2.20
CA ARG A 92 -11.59 3.27 -3.32
C ARG A 92 -12.93 2.58 -3.09
N ILE A 93 -12.90 1.37 -2.54
CA ILE A 93 -14.14 0.64 -2.20
C ILE A 93 -14.93 1.42 -1.16
N GLN A 94 -14.28 1.97 -0.13
CA GLN A 94 -14.99 2.75 0.89
C GLN A 94 -15.56 4.06 0.34
N GLN A 95 -14.79 4.80 -0.48
CA GLN A 95 -15.27 6.00 -1.16
C GLN A 95 -16.52 5.69 -2.00
N ASN A 96 -16.46 4.68 -2.86
CA ASN A 96 -17.60 4.28 -3.69
C ASN A 96 -18.82 3.86 -2.85
N LYS A 97 -18.61 3.17 -1.72
CA LYS A 97 -19.69 2.80 -0.81
C LYS A 97 -20.34 4.03 -0.18
N CYS A 98 -19.55 5.00 0.28
CA CYS A 98 -20.04 6.27 0.81
C CYS A 98 -20.88 7.01 -0.24
N GLU A 99 -20.36 7.18 -1.46
CA GLU A 99 -21.08 7.86 -2.56
C GLU A 99 -22.41 7.17 -2.91
N VAL A 100 -22.43 5.83 -2.96
CA VAL A 100 -23.67 5.08 -3.23
C VAL A 100 -24.67 5.25 -2.09
N ASN A 101 -24.20 5.24 -0.84
CA ASN A 101 -25.09 5.41 0.31
C ASN A 101 -25.66 6.84 0.36
N GLU A 102 -24.84 7.86 0.10
CA GLU A 102 -25.28 9.25 0.03
C GLU A 102 -26.35 9.46 -1.06
N LYS A 103 -26.17 8.89 -2.25
CA LYS A 103 -27.17 8.94 -3.32
C LYS A 103 -28.49 8.29 -2.91
N LYS A 104 -28.44 7.11 -2.27
CA LYS A 104 -29.65 6.42 -1.78
C LYS A 104 -30.39 7.24 -0.72
N GLU A 105 -29.66 7.90 0.18
CA GLU A 105 -30.24 8.77 1.20
C GLU A 105 -30.91 10.01 0.59
N ILE A 106 -30.27 10.61 -0.43
CA ILE A 106 -30.85 11.73 -1.18
C ILE A 106 -32.13 11.31 -1.89
N ASP A 107 -32.11 10.17 -2.60
CA ASP A 107 -33.27 9.65 -3.31
C ASP A 107 -34.43 9.32 -2.36
N ARG A 108 -34.13 8.76 -1.17
CA ARG A 108 -35.14 8.50 -0.13
C ARG A 108 -35.78 9.78 0.37
N LYS A 109 -34.97 10.80 0.68
CA LYS A 109 -35.48 12.12 1.13
C LYS A 109 -36.35 12.78 0.08
N ALA A 110 -35.92 12.77 -1.19
CA ALA A 110 -36.71 13.33 -2.29
C ALA A 110 -38.05 12.61 -2.49
N TYR A 111 -38.07 11.28 -2.29
CA TYR A 111 -39.31 10.50 -2.34
C TYR A 111 -40.26 10.86 -1.19
N GLU A 112 -39.76 10.95 0.04
CA GLU A 112 -40.54 11.36 1.22
C GLU A 112 -41.10 12.79 1.06
N GLU A 113 -40.28 13.74 0.61
CA GLU A 113 -40.69 15.12 0.35
C GLU A 113 -41.80 15.19 -0.72
N LYS A 114 -41.69 14.42 -1.80
CA LYS A 114 -42.72 14.37 -2.83
C LYS A 114 -44.04 13.82 -2.29
N LYS A 115 -44.00 12.75 -1.50
CA LYS A 115 -45.20 12.18 -0.86
C LYS A 115 -45.86 13.19 0.08
N HIS A 116 -45.09 13.85 0.93
CA HIS A 116 -45.62 14.88 1.82
C HIS A 116 -46.19 16.09 1.06
N ALA A 117 -45.57 16.51 -0.04
CA ALA A 117 -46.10 17.58 -0.89
C ALA A 117 -47.46 17.20 -1.51
N GLU A 118 -47.61 15.95 -1.97
CA GLU A 118 -48.88 15.43 -2.49
C GLU A 118 -49.98 15.38 -1.42
N GLU A 119 -49.65 14.90 -0.21
CA GLU A 119 -50.57 14.89 0.95
C GLU A 119 -51.02 16.31 1.33
N ILE A 120 -50.09 17.26 1.45
CA ILE A 120 -50.40 18.66 1.76
C ILE A 120 -51.30 19.27 0.68
N ALA A 121 -51.00 19.03 -0.60
CA ALA A 121 -51.80 19.53 -1.71
C ALA A 121 -53.23 18.96 -1.68
N TYR A 122 -53.37 17.67 -1.36
CA TYR A 122 -54.68 17.03 -1.18
C TYR A 122 -55.46 17.67 -0.03
N PHE A 123 -54.89 17.76 1.17
CA PHE A 123 -55.55 18.37 2.33
C PHE A 123 -55.89 19.84 2.11
N THR A 124 -55.02 20.59 1.44
CA THR A 124 -55.26 22.00 1.10
C THR A 124 -56.46 22.16 0.17
N ARG A 125 -56.58 21.29 -0.86
CA ARG A 125 -57.70 21.31 -1.79
C ARG A 125 -59.02 20.95 -1.11
N THR A 126 -59.01 19.93 -0.25
CA THR A 126 -60.18 19.50 0.52
C THR A 126 -60.63 20.58 1.51
N ASN A 127 -59.70 21.18 2.26
CA ASN A 127 -60.03 22.29 3.16
C ASN A 127 -60.61 23.50 2.40
N LYS A 128 -60.08 23.81 1.22
CA LYS A 128 -60.63 24.87 0.37
C LYS A 128 -62.06 24.56 -0.08
N GLN A 129 -62.35 23.31 -0.47
CA GLN A 129 -63.71 22.87 -0.81
C GLN A 129 -64.66 22.93 0.39
N LEU A 130 -64.26 22.40 1.55
CA LEU A 130 -65.08 22.42 2.77
C LEU A 130 -65.37 23.86 3.22
N LYS A 131 -64.38 24.75 3.14
CA LYS A 131 -64.57 26.16 3.45
C LYS A 131 -65.57 26.83 2.51
N ALA A 132 -65.47 26.57 1.21
CA ALA A 132 -66.44 27.09 0.23
C ALA A 132 -67.86 26.54 0.47
N GLN A 133 -67.99 25.26 0.87
CA GLN A 133 -69.28 24.69 1.26
C GLN A 133 -69.85 25.38 2.51
N LEU A 134 -69.05 25.60 3.55
CA LEU A 134 -69.46 26.33 4.75
C LEU A 134 -69.90 27.77 4.45
N GLU A 135 -69.14 28.50 3.61
CA GLU A 135 -69.52 29.84 3.16
C GLU A 135 -70.84 29.84 2.37
N ALA A 136 -71.08 28.81 1.54
CA ALA A 136 -72.35 28.65 0.85
C ALA A 136 -73.52 28.37 1.80
N PHE A 137 -73.32 27.58 2.86
CA PHE A 137 -74.36 27.33 3.89
C PHE A 137 -74.63 28.55 4.79
N LEU A 138 -73.60 29.37 5.04
CA LEU A 138 -73.71 30.59 5.86
C LEU A 138 -74.17 31.82 5.05
N ALA A 139 -74.22 31.73 3.71
CA ALA A 139 -74.71 32.81 2.87
C ALA A 139 -76.21 33.08 3.19
N PRO A 140 -76.59 34.33 3.52
CA PRO A 140 -77.94 34.63 3.96
C PRO A 140 -78.96 34.32 2.85
N ALA A 141 -80.03 33.59 3.21
CA ALA A 141 -81.16 33.36 2.31
C ALA A 141 -81.75 34.70 1.90
N LYS A 142 -81.61 35.05 0.61
CA LYS A 142 -82.19 36.28 0.06
C LYS A 142 -83.72 36.17 0.13
N LYS A 143 -84.32 36.94 1.04
CA LYS A 143 -85.75 37.27 1.06
C LYS A 143 -86.10 38.19 -0.10
#